data_AF-A0A7X9CGW3-F1
#
_entry.id   AF-A0A7X9CGW3-F1
#
_cell.length_a   1.000
_cell.length_b   1.000
_cell.length_c   1.000
_cell.angle_alpha   90.00
_cell.angle_beta   90.00
_cell.angle_gamma   90.00
#
_symmetry.space_group_name_H-M   'P 1'
#
loop_
_entity.id
_entity.type
_entity.pdbx_description
1 polymer ?
#
loop_
_entity_poly.entity_id
_entity_poly.type
_entity_poly.pdbx_seq_one_letter_code
_entity_poly.pdbx_strand_id
1 'polypeptide(L)'
;DEVYGEEQGEQYYNERIVGNYEDRIGNSGKKELILTPTYMLEDWKEYTGLLHKGAMFLHEIEKDLGKDKFYEILNTYYERYKFSIATTKDFIDVCEEISGKDYGDYVNKWFFGN
;
A
#
# COMPACT_ATOMS: atom_id res chain seq x y z
N ASP A 1 4.88 -1.58 -25.60
CA ASP A 1 3.97 -1.98 -24.51
C ASP A 1 3.74 -3.47 -24.71
N GLU A 2 4.34 -4.45 -24.04
CA GLU A 2 5.02 -4.61 -22.76
C GLU A 2 6.39 -5.27 -23.02
N VAL A 3 7.49 -4.77 -22.43
CA VAL A 3 8.84 -5.29 -22.74
C VAL A 3 9.20 -6.55 -21.92
N TYR A 4 8.37 -6.90 -20.94
CA TYR A 4 8.51 -8.08 -20.08
C TYR A 4 7.12 -8.72 -19.91
N GLY A 5 7.02 -10.04 -20.09
CA GLY A 5 5.76 -10.76 -19.86
C GLY A 5 5.36 -10.76 -18.39
N GLU A 6 4.08 -10.99 -18.07
CA GLU A 6 3.52 -10.97 -16.70
C GLU A 6 4.43 -11.69 -15.69
N GLU A 7 4.93 -12.88 -16.04
CA GLU A 7 5.81 -13.71 -15.20
C GLU A 7 7.17 -13.04 -14.89
N GLN A 8 7.77 -12.33 -15.85
CA GLN A 8 9.00 -11.58 -15.63
C GLN A 8 8.75 -10.29 -14.83
N GLY A 9 7.58 -9.68 -15.00
CA GLY A 9 7.13 -8.56 -14.17
C GLY A 9 6.95 -8.98 -12.71
N GLU A 10 6.28 -10.13 -12.48
CA GLU A 10 6.11 -10.71 -11.15
C GLU A 10 7.44 -11.15 -10.53
N GLN A 11 8.35 -11.77 -11.27
CA GLN A 11 9.68 -12.11 -10.77
C GLN A 11 10.49 -10.87 -10.39
N TYR A 12 10.50 -9.84 -11.24
CA TYR A 12 11.16 -8.57 -10.93
C TYR A 12 10.55 -7.91 -9.69
N TYR A 13 9.23 -7.91 -9.58
CA TYR A 13 8.50 -7.44 -8.40
C TYR A 13 8.92 -8.22 -7.15
N ASN A 14 8.87 -9.56 -7.19
CA ASN A 14 9.20 -10.40 -6.06
C ASN A 14 10.67 -10.28 -5.63
N GLU A 15 11.62 -10.29 -6.58
CA GLU A 15 13.04 -10.26 -6.25
C GLU A 15 13.54 -8.87 -5.85
N ARG A 16 13.16 -7.83 -6.60
CA ARG A 16 13.71 -6.48 -6.43
C ARG A 16 12.88 -5.63 -5.47
N ILE A 17 11.57 -5.84 -5.43
CA ILE A 17 10.65 -5.04 -4.61
C ILE A 17 10.33 -5.79 -3.31
N VAL A 18 9.81 -7.02 -3.37
CA VAL A 18 9.45 -7.80 -2.17
C VAL A 18 10.69 -8.26 -1.40
N GLY A 19 11.72 -8.78 -2.08
CA GLY A 19 12.95 -9.27 -1.44
C GLY A 19 13.74 -8.21 -0.66
N ASN A 20 13.97 -7.03 -1.27
CA ASN A 20 14.59 -5.88 -0.56
C ASN A 20 13.76 -5.38 0.63
N TYR A 21 12.50 -5.77 0.71
CA TYR A 21 11.51 -5.24 1.61
C TYR A 21 11.22 -6.15 2.80
N GLU A 22 11.20 -7.47 2.62
CA GLU A 22 11.15 -8.43 3.75
C GLU A 22 12.33 -8.19 4.71
N ASP A 23 13.50 -7.87 4.16
CA ASP A 23 14.69 -7.44 4.91
C ASP A 23 14.45 -6.16 5.75
N ARG A 24 13.48 -5.32 5.37
CA ARG A 24 13.14 -4.04 6.04
C ARG A 24 11.96 -4.15 7.00
N ILE A 25 10.98 -5.03 6.75
CA ILE A 25 9.88 -5.34 7.68
C ILE A 25 10.40 -5.94 8.99
N GLY A 26 11.51 -6.69 8.96
CA GLY A 26 12.07 -7.34 10.14
C GLY A 26 12.82 -6.44 11.12
N ASN A 27 13.02 -5.15 10.80
CA ASN A 27 13.83 -4.25 11.62
C ASN A 27 12.95 -3.25 12.37
N SER A 28 12.34 -3.73 13.46
CA SER A 28 11.48 -2.99 14.40
C SER A 28 12.09 -1.72 15.02
N GLY A 29 13.33 -1.36 14.65
CA GLY A 29 14.01 -0.13 15.05
C GLY A 29 13.91 1.03 14.04
N LYS A 30 13.43 0.83 12.81
CA LYS A 30 13.37 1.89 11.78
C LYS A 30 11.92 2.27 11.44
N LYS A 31 11.60 3.56 11.58
CA LYS A 31 10.26 4.17 11.47
C LYS A 31 9.72 4.17 10.04
N GLU A 32 9.47 3.01 9.46
CA GLU A 32 8.89 2.90 8.13
C GLU A 32 7.41 2.54 8.22
N LEU A 33 6.58 3.37 8.85
CA LEU A 33 5.13 3.21 8.83
C LEU A 33 4.55 4.07 7.72
N ILE A 34 3.45 3.66 7.06
CA ILE A 34 2.88 4.41 5.93
C ILE A 34 2.57 5.88 6.30
N LEU A 35 2.26 6.15 7.58
CA LEU A 35 1.99 7.51 8.08
C LEU A 35 3.21 8.20 8.70
N THR A 36 4.42 7.66 8.55
CA THR A 36 5.64 8.36 9.01
C THR A 36 5.75 9.70 8.28
N PRO A 37 5.77 10.84 9.01
CA PRO A 37 5.96 12.14 8.38
C PRO A 37 7.32 12.22 7.67
N THR A 38 7.36 12.82 6.49
CA THR A 38 8.57 12.85 5.65
C THR A 38 9.76 13.54 6.32
N TYR A 39 9.53 14.49 7.23
CA TYR A 39 10.61 15.16 7.99
C TYR A 39 11.27 14.27 9.06
N MET A 40 10.68 13.11 9.36
CA MET A 40 11.25 12.11 10.27
C MET A 40 12.17 11.12 9.56
N LEU A 41 12.25 11.19 8.23
CA LEU A 41 13.06 10.30 7.41
C LEU A 41 14.48 10.88 7.30
N GLU A 42 15.47 10.03 7.51
CA GLU A 42 16.88 10.44 7.56
C GLU A 42 17.51 10.52 6.17
N ASP A 43 17.07 9.68 5.22
CA ASP A 43 17.64 9.62 3.89
C ASP A 43 16.65 9.20 2.79
N TRP A 44 17.14 9.23 1.54
CA TRP A 44 16.35 8.85 0.36
C TRP A 44 15.96 7.37 0.33
N LYS A 45 16.70 6.50 1.02
CA LYS A 45 16.40 5.06 1.10
C LYS A 45 15.19 4.83 1.99
N GLU A 46 15.08 5.57 3.09
CA GLU A 46 13.90 5.55 3.97
C GLU A 46 12.66 6.09 3.25
N TYR A 47 12.81 7.20 2.52
CA TYR A 47 11.72 7.73 1.68
C TYR A 47 11.26 6.74 0.60
N THR A 48 12.20 6.10 -0.09
CA THR A 48 11.89 5.07 -1.09
C THR A 48 11.20 3.86 -0.46
N GLY A 49 11.65 3.45 0.73
CA GLY A 49 11.03 2.37 1.51
C GLY A 49 9.57 2.68 1.87
N LEU A 50 9.30 3.92 2.30
CA LEU A 50 7.95 4.39 2.60
C LEU A 50 7.02 4.34 1.38
N LEU A 51 7.48 4.80 0.22
CA LEU A 51 6.70 4.76 -1.02
C LEU A 51 6.36 3.32 -1.42
N HIS A 52 7.32 2.39 -1.30
CA HIS A 52 7.07 0.98 -1.59
C HIS A 52 6.04 0.38 -0.63
N LYS A 53 6.03 0.74 0.66
CA LYS A 53 5.00 0.29 1.61
C LYS A 53 3.60 0.69 1.20
N GLY A 54 3.42 1.93 0.72
CA GLY A 54 2.13 2.38 0.19
C GLY A 54 1.67 1.55 -1.00
N ALA A 55 2.56 1.27 -1.95
CA ALA A 55 2.23 0.45 -3.12
C ALA A 55 1.89 -1.00 -2.75
N MET A 56 2.61 -1.60 -1.79
CA MET A 56 2.35 -2.97 -1.33
C MET A 56 1.03 -3.10 -0.57
N PHE A 57 0.69 -2.12 0.26
CA PHE A 57 -0.61 -2.07 0.90
C PHE A 57 -1.75 -2.13 -0.14
N LEU A 58 -1.64 -1.35 -1.22
CA LEU A 58 -2.62 -1.40 -2.32
C LEU A 58 -2.61 -2.75 -3.05
N HIS A 59 -1.43 -3.31 -3.32
CA HIS A 59 -1.31 -4.61 -3.99
C HIS A 59 -1.92 -5.75 -3.17
N GLU A 60 -1.73 -5.75 -1.85
CA GLU A 60 -2.31 -6.79 -1.00
C GLU A 60 -3.84 -6.65 -0.87
N ILE A 61 -4.40 -5.44 -1.00
CA ILE A 61 -5.86 -5.26 -1.18
C ILE A 61 -6.31 -5.89 -2.51
N GLU A 62 -5.59 -5.63 -3.60
CA GLU A 62 -5.90 -6.23 -4.91
C GLU A 62 -5.84 -7.75 -4.87
N LYS A 63 -4.83 -8.31 -4.22
CA LYS A 63 -4.64 -9.75 -4.08
C LYS A 63 -5.72 -10.42 -3.22
N ASP A 64 -6.16 -9.77 -2.15
CA ASP A 64 -7.21 -10.30 -1.26
C ASP A 64 -8.63 -10.20 -1.87
N LEU A 65 -8.92 -9.12 -2.60
CA LEU A 65 -10.27 -8.86 -3.13
C LEU A 65 -10.45 -9.24 -4.60
N GLY A 66 -9.35 -9.39 -5.33
CA GLY A 66 -9.33 -9.48 -6.78
C GLY A 66 -9.39 -8.11 -7.47
N LYS A 67 -8.92 -8.08 -8.72
CA LYS A 67 -8.80 -6.88 -9.55
C LYS A 67 -10.11 -6.09 -9.66
N ASP A 68 -11.23 -6.75 -9.94
CA ASP A 68 -12.50 -6.04 -10.20
C ASP A 68 -12.96 -5.21 -8.99
N LYS A 69 -12.94 -5.81 -7.79
CA LYS A 69 -13.28 -5.11 -6.54
C LYS A 69 -12.27 -4.02 -6.19
N PHE A 70 -10.99 -4.27 -6.44
CA PHE A 70 -9.96 -3.26 -6.22
C PHE A 70 -10.16 -2.02 -7.11
N TYR A 71 -10.46 -2.23 -8.39
CA TYR A 71 -10.78 -1.11 -9.29
C TYR A 71 -12.10 -0.43 -8.92
N GLU A 72 -13.09 -1.16 -8.42
CA GLU A 72 -14.32 -0.57 -7.87
C GLU A 72 -14.03 0.35 -6.68
N ILE A 73 -13.16 -0.06 -5.75
CA ILE A 73 -12.69 0.77 -4.63
C ILE A 73 -12.03 2.05 -5.15
N LEU A 74 -11.07 1.93 -6.08
CA LEU A 74 -10.34 3.08 -6.61
C LEU A 74 -11.27 4.08 -7.32
N ASN A 75 -12.19 3.57 -8.15
CA ASN A 75 -13.17 4.39 -8.85
C ASN A 75 -14.13 5.07 -7.87
N THR A 76 -14.63 4.33 -6.87
CA THR A 76 -15.54 4.87 -5.85
C THR A 76 -14.88 5.97 -5.04
N TYR A 77 -13.65 5.74 -4.58
CA TYR A 77 -12.86 6.74 -3.86
C TYR A 77 -12.62 7.99 -4.71
N TYR A 78 -12.18 7.82 -5.96
CA TYR A 78 -11.96 8.94 -6.88
C TYR A 78 -13.25 9.74 -7.12
N GLU A 79 -14.35 9.08 -7.47
CA GLU A 79 -15.61 9.75 -7.78
C GLU A 79 -16.22 10.46 -6.58
N ARG A 80 -16.05 9.91 -5.38
CA ARG A 80 -16.55 10.50 -4.12
C ARG A 80 -15.77 11.74 -3.70
N TYR A 81 -14.45 11.71 -3.86
CA TYR A 81 -13.58 12.75 -3.33
C TYR A 81 -12.95 13.66 -4.38
N LYS A 82 -13.25 13.47 -5.68
CA LYS A 82 -12.82 14.41 -6.73
C LYS A 82 -13.24 15.84 -6.38
N PHE A 83 -12.31 16.78 -6.54
CA PHE A 83 -12.49 18.19 -6.20
C PHE A 83 -12.69 18.49 -4.69
N SER A 84 -12.31 17.55 -3.81
CA SER A 84 -12.32 17.72 -2.35
C SER A 84 -10.99 17.27 -1.71
N ILE A 85 -10.87 17.46 -0.40
CA ILE A 85 -9.72 16.98 0.39
C ILE A 85 -10.15 15.69 1.08
N ALA A 86 -9.48 14.58 0.76
CA ALA A 86 -9.66 13.29 1.40
C ALA A 86 -8.50 12.97 2.35
N THR A 87 -8.80 12.16 3.37
CA THR A 87 -7.85 11.64 4.35
C THR A 87 -7.56 10.16 4.12
N THR A 88 -6.56 9.63 4.81
CA THR A 88 -6.33 8.18 4.85
C THR A 88 -7.56 7.41 5.31
N LYS A 89 -8.28 7.92 6.32
CA LYS A 89 -9.48 7.25 6.84
C LYS A 89 -10.56 7.14 5.77
N ASP A 90 -10.74 8.18 4.96
CA ASP A 90 -11.71 8.18 3.86
C ASP A 90 -11.44 7.05 2.85
N PHE A 91 -10.18 6.77 2.55
CA PHE A 91 -9.82 5.63 1.69
C PHE A 91 -10.16 4.29 2.35
N ILE A 92 -9.82 4.12 3.63
CA ILE A 92 -10.13 2.90 4.39
C ILE A 92 -11.65 2.67 4.46
N ASP A 93 -12.44 3.72 4.71
CA ASP A 93 -13.90 3.62 4.78
C ASP A 93 -14.48 3.11 3.44
N VAL A 94 -13.93 3.54 2.29
CA VAL A 94 -14.33 3.00 0.97
C VAL A 94 -13.90 1.53 0.80
N CYS A 95 -12.72 1.15 1.27
CA CYS A 95 -12.30 -0.25 1.27
C CYS A 95 -13.26 -1.12 2.07
N GLU A 96 -13.64 -0.72 3.29
CA GLU A 96 -14.55 -1.46 4.15
C GLU A 96 -15.97 -1.55 3.55
N GLU A 97 -16.47 -0.44 2.99
CA GLU A 97 -17.78 -0.37 2.32
C GLU A 97 -17.90 -1.37 1.17
N ILE A 98 -16.93 -1.39 0.24
CA ILE A 98 -16.98 -2.22 -0.97
C ILE A 98 -16.59 -3.68 -0.67
N SER A 99 -15.65 -3.90 0.25
CA SER A 99 -15.21 -5.25 0.61
C SER A 99 -16.18 -5.97 1.55
N GLY A 100 -16.91 -5.23 2.39
CA GLY A 100 -17.69 -5.76 3.51
C GLY A 100 -16.84 -6.33 4.64
N LYS A 101 -15.53 -6.02 4.69
CA LYS A 101 -14.58 -6.47 5.71
C LYS A 101 -14.19 -5.30 6.62
N ASP A 102 -13.86 -5.60 7.86
CA ASP A 102 -13.21 -4.65 8.79
C ASP A 102 -11.71 -4.60 8.49
N TYR A 103 -11.18 -3.41 8.24
CA TYR A 103 -9.77 -3.19 7.90
C TYR A 103 -8.94 -2.76 9.10
N GLY A 104 -9.51 -2.63 10.31
CA GLY A 104 -8.83 -2.12 11.50
C GLY A 104 -7.50 -2.81 11.81
N ASP A 105 -7.50 -4.14 11.94
CA ASP A 105 -6.29 -4.92 12.22
C ASP A 105 -5.30 -4.89 11.05
N TYR A 106 -5.82 -4.87 9.82
CA TYR A 106 -5.02 -4.79 8.62
C TYR A 106 -4.28 -3.44 8.54
N VAL A 107 -4.99 -2.34 8.76
CA VAL A 107 -4.42 -0.98 8.84
C VAL A 107 -3.42 -0.89 9.98
N ASN A 108 -3.70 -1.45 11.15
CA ASN A 108 -2.76 -1.41 12.27
C ASN A 108 -1.39 -1.97 11.93
N LYS A 109 -1.36 -3.12 11.24
CA LYS A 109 -0.12 -3.75 10.78
C LYS A 109 0.68 -2.84 9.83
N TRP A 110 0.03 -2.18 8.88
CA TRP A 110 0.69 -1.39 7.84
C TRP A 110 1.01 0.06 8.26
N PHE A 111 0.20 0.64 9.14
CA PHE A 111 0.21 2.08 9.48
C PHE A 111 0.81 2.35 10.85
N PHE A 112 0.76 1.39 11.77
CA PHE A 112 1.25 1.56 13.15
C PHE A 112 2.28 0.50 13.57
N GLY A 113 2.36 -0.63 12.85
CA GLY A 113 3.34 -1.69 13.10
C GLY A 113 3.06 -2.50 14.37
N ASN A 114 1.81 -2.49 14.83
CA ASN A 114 1.33 -3.28 15.97
C ASN A 114 0.84 -4.66 15.54
#